data_AF-A0A2M8E526-F1
#
_entry.id   AF-A0A2M8E526-F1
#
_cell.length_a   1.000
_cell.length_b   1.000
_cell.length_c   1.000
_cell.angle_alpha   90.00
_cell.angle_beta   90.00
_cell.angle_gamma   90.00
#
_symmetry.space_group_name_H-M   'P 1'
#
loop_
_entity.id
_entity.type
_entity.pdbx_description
1 polymer ?
#
loop_
_entity_poly.entity_id
_entity_poly.type
_entity_poly.pdbx_seq_one_letter_code
_entity_poly.pdbx_strand_id
1 'polypeptide(L)'
;MKTTIEVSDALFVTAKNFARERQTSLRALIEEGLRRVLNEATASTKPAFKLKDARVHGQEVLLPNPRDWQQLEEEHVLSRHIHSAP
;
A
#
# COMPACT_ATOMS: atom_id res chain seq x y z
N MET A 1 -16.52 10.17 22.75
CA MET A 1 -16.65 11.51 23.37
C MET A 1 -17.77 12.29 22.70
N LYS A 2 -18.42 13.22 23.42
CA LYS A 2 -19.40 14.16 22.84
C LYS A 2 -18.65 15.45 22.49
N THR A 3 -18.82 15.89 21.25
CA THR A 3 -18.19 17.11 20.72
C THR A 3 -19.25 17.91 20.00
N THR A 4 -19.26 19.23 20.18
CA THR A 4 -20.07 20.15 19.41
C THR A 4 -19.20 20.68 18.26
N ILE A 5 -19.69 20.59 17.03
CA ILE A 5 -19.02 21.09 15.83
C ILE A 5 -20.00 21.96 15.05
N GLU A 6 -19.50 23.01 14.43
CA GLU A 6 -20.29 23.85 13.53
C GLU A 6 -20.22 23.27 12.11
N VAL A 7 -21.38 23.10 11.48
CA VAL A 7 -21.52 22.62 10.10
C VAL A 7 -22.64 23.40 9.43
N SER A 8 -22.52 23.66 8.13
CA SER A 8 -23.62 24.28 7.37
C SER A 8 -24.86 23.40 7.38
N ASP A 9 -26.05 24.01 7.41
CA ASP A 9 -27.33 23.29 7.39
C ASP A 9 -27.45 22.34 6.19
N ALA A 10 -27.04 22.80 5.01
CA ALA A 10 -27.06 21.99 3.80
C ALA A 10 -26.25 20.69 3.95
N LEU A 11 -25.03 20.78 4.48
CA LEU A 11 -24.17 19.62 4.74
C LEU A 11 -24.78 18.70 5.81
N PHE A 12 -25.35 19.27 6.87
CA PHE A 12 -25.98 18.50 7.94
C PHE A 12 -27.16 17.66 7.42
N VAL A 13 -28.03 18.26 6.60
CA VAL A 13 -29.17 17.56 5.98
C VAL A 13 -28.69 16.43 5.08
N THR A 14 -27.73 16.71 4.20
CA THR A 14 -27.16 15.69 3.29
C THR A 14 -26.52 14.54 4.06
N ALA A 15 -25.71 14.84 5.09
CA ALA A 15 -25.05 13.82 5.91
C ALA A 15 -26.06 12.95 6.67
N LYS A 16 -27.15 13.55 7.20
CA LYS A 16 -28.23 12.80 7.86
C LYS A 16 -28.95 11.86 6.90
N ASN A 17 -29.29 12.33 5.70
CA ASN A 17 -29.95 11.52 4.68
C ASN A 17 -29.07 10.35 4.26
N PHE A 18 -27.79 10.61 3.99
CA PHE A 18 -26.81 9.58 3.66
C PHE A 18 -26.67 8.53 4.78
N ALA A 19 -26.58 8.96 6.03
CA ALA A 19 -26.49 8.05 7.17
C ALA A 19 -27.73 7.15 7.27
N ARG A 20 -28.93 7.70 7.07
CA ARG A 20 -30.19 6.95 7.06
C ARG A 20 -30.21 5.90 5.94
N GLU A 21 -29.87 6.29 4.72
CA GLU A 21 -29.84 5.39 3.56
C GLU A 21 -28.86 4.23 3.75
N ARG A 22 -27.72 4.51 4.39
CA ARG A 22 -26.68 3.50 4.70
C ARG A 22 -26.91 2.76 6.02
N GLN A 23 -28.07 2.95 6.66
CA GLN A 23 -28.41 2.33 7.95
C GLN A 23 -27.31 2.53 9.02
N THR A 24 -26.70 3.71 9.04
CA THR A 24 -25.66 4.09 9.99
C THR A 24 -26.06 5.37 10.75
N SER A 25 -25.27 5.73 11.76
CA SER A 25 -25.48 6.97 12.51
C SER A 25 -24.66 8.11 11.93
N LEU A 26 -25.13 9.35 12.10
CA LEU A 26 -24.35 10.54 11.77
C LEU A 26 -23.00 10.56 12.50
N ARG A 27 -22.96 10.09 13.76
CA ARG A 27 -21.73 9.94 14.54
C ARG A 27 -20.74 9.01 13.84
N ALA A 28 -21.18 7.82 13.43
CA ALA A 28 -20.32 6.85 12.77
C ALA A 28 -19.81 7.38 11.41
N LEU A 29 -20.67 8.09 10.67
CA LEU A 29 -20.27 8.76 9.43
C LEU A 29 -19.18 9.81 9.66
N ILE A 30 -19.33 10.65 10.69
CA ILE A 30 -18.33 11.67 11.06
C ILE A 30 -17.01 11.02 11.48
N GLU A 31 -17.06 10.00 12.33
CA GLU A 31 -15.86 9.29 12.80
C GLU A 31 -15.10 8.62 11.65
N GLU A 32 -15.82 8.03 10.71
CA GLU A 32 -15.21 7.43 9.52
C GLU A 32 -14.57 8.47 8.60
N GLY A 33 -15.23 9.61 8.38
CA GLY A 33 -14.66 10.73 7.63
C GLY A 33 -13.37 11.25 8.27
N LEU A 34 -13.37 11.47 9.59
CA LEU A 34 -12.18 11.90 10.34
C LEU A 34 -11.04 10.88 10.23
N ARG A 35 -11.34 9.59 10.34
CA ARG A 35 -10.34 8.52 10.20
C ARG A 35 -9.67 8.55 8.82
N ARG A 36 -10.43 8.77 7.75
CA ARG A 36 -9.89 8.86 6.38
C ARG A 36 -8.93 10.03 6.23
N VAL A 37 -9.34 11.22 6.66
CA VAL A 37 -8.52 12.43 6.59
C VAL A 37 -7.20 12.26 7.37
N LEU A 38 -7.26 11.68 8.58
CA LEU A 38 -6.06 11.43 9.38
C LEU A 38 -5.15 10.36 8.75
N ASN A 39 -5.73 9.32 8.15
CA ASN A 39 -4.96 8.28 7.46
C ASN A 39 -4.25 8.83 6.22
N GLU A 40 -4.92 9.68 5.44
CA GLU A 40 -4.33 10.35 4.27
C GLU A 40 -3.20 11.31 4.67
N ALA A 41 -3.43 12.09 5.73
CA ALA A 41 -2.40 12.98 6.27
C ALA A 41 -1.16 12.21 6.75
N THR A 42 -1.36 11.10 7.46
CA THR A 42 -0.25 10.27 7.95
C THR A 42 0.42 9.44 6.86
N ALA A 43 -0.30 9.05 5.81
CA ALA A 43 0.27 8.36 4.65
C ALA A 43 1.32 9.22 3.93
N SER A 44 1.09 10.53 3.85
CA SER A 44 2.05 11.48 3.28
C SER A 44 3.34 11.62 4.11
N THR A 45 3.28 11.32 5.40
CA THR A 45 4.43 11.31 6.32
C THR A 45 5.09 9.93 6.48
N LYS A 46 4.54 8.87 5.88
CA LYS A 46 5.22 7.57 5.93
C LYS A 46 6.53 7.69 5.16
N PRO A 47 7.68 7.38 5.78
CA PRO A 47 8.94 7.40 5.05
C PRO A 47 8.81 6.46 3.85
N ALA A 48 9.34 6.89 2.71
CA ALA A 48 9.44 6.03 1.53
C ALA A 48 9.98 4.66 1.96
N PHE A 49 9.46 3.59 1.35
CA PHE A 49 9.91 2.25 1.64
C PHE A 49 11.44 2.20 1.53
N LYS A 50 12.11 1.98 2.67
CA LYS A 50 13.55 1.83 2.74
C LYS A 50 13.86 0.34 2.64
N LEU A 51 14.42 -0.07 1.50
CA LEU A 51 14.90 -1.44 1.33
C LEU A 51 15.91 -1.73 2.45
N LYS A 52 15.63 -2.78 3.24
CA LYS A 52 16.58 -3.26 4.24
C LYS A 52 17.85 -3.68 3.51
N ASP A 53 19.00 -3.43 4.13
CA ASP A 53 20.25 -3.92 3.58
C ASP A 53 20.18 -5.46 3.50
N ALA A 54 20.09 -5.96 2.28
CA ALA A 54 19.99 -7.38 1.95
C ALA A 54 21.20 -7.82 1.13
N ARG A 55 22.31 -7.06 1.21
CA ARG A 55 23.57 -7.45 0.59
C ARG A 55 24.04 -8.77 1.20
N VAL A 56 24.43 -9.69 0.33
CA VAL A 56 25.15 -10.90 0.73
C VAL A 56 26.61 -10.52 1.01
N HIS A 57 27.25 -11.17 1.98
CA HIS A 57 28.63 -10.87 2.43
C HIS A 57 29.69 -11.41 1.44
N GLY A 58 29.48 -11.22 0.14
CA GLY A 58 30.47 -11.57 -0.88
C GLY A 58 31.64 -10.58 -0.88
N GLN A 59 32.85 -11.06 -1.17
CA GLN A 59 34.05 -10.22 -1.25
C GLN A 59 34.11 -9.39 -2.53
N GLU A 60 33.39 -9.81 -3.58
CA GLU A 60 33.39 -9.16 -4.89
C GLU A 60 32.02 -9.27 -5.57
N VAL A 61 31.76 -8.33 -6.49
CA VAL A 61 30.57 -8.37 -7.34
C VAL A 61 30.85 -9.36 -8.47
N LEU A 62 30.21 -10.52 -8.43
CA LEU A 62 30.38 -11.57 -9.46
C LEU A 62 29.79 -11.17 -10.82
N LEU A 63 28.74 -10.34 -10.81
CA LEU A 63 27.97 -9.97 -12.01
C LEU A 63 27.76 -8.44 -12.01
N PRO A 64 28.72 -7.66 -12.53
CA PRO A 64 28.65 -6.20 -12.51
C PRO A 64 27.63 -5.65 -13.51
N ASN A 65 27.32 -6.39 -14.58
CA ASN A 65 26.33 -5.99 -15.58
C ASN A 65 24.99 -6.70 -15.32
N PRO A 66 23.89 -5.96 -15.12
CA PRO A 66 22.56 -6.54 -14.90
C PRO A 66 22.09 -7.49 -16.01
N ARG A 67 22.54 -7.31 -17.27
CA ARG A 67 22.14 -8.21 -18.37
C ARG A 67 22.65 -9.63 -18.20
N ASP A 68 23.75 -9.82 -17.47
CA ASP A 68 24.36 -11.14 -17.28
C ASP A 68 23.47 -12.03 -16.38
N TRP A 69 22.64 -11.43 -15.52
CA TRP A 69 21.64 -12.16 -14.74
C TRP A 69 20.55 -12.79 -15.59
N GLN A 70 20.11 -12.09 -16.65
CA GLN A 70 19.10 -12.60 -17.55
C GLN A 70 19.62 -13.85 -18.29
N GLN A 71 20.89 -13.84 -18.68
CA GLN A 71 21.53 -14.98 -19.32
C GLN A 71 21.63 -16.19 -18.38
N LEU A 72 21.94 -16.00 -17.09
CA LEU A 72 21.96 -17.09 -16.11
C LEU A 72 20.57 -17.69 -15.86
N GLU A 73 19.53 -16.85 -15.86
CA GLU A 73 18.15 -17.31 -15.77
C GLU A 73 17.76 -18.16 -17.00
N GLU A 74 18.03 -17.64 -18.20
CA GLU A 74 17.79 -18.35 -19.46
C GLU A 74 18.55 -19.69 -19.51
N GLU A 75 19.83 -19.70 -19.13
CA GLU A 75 20.66 -20.91 -19.06
C GLU A 75 20.11 -21.93 -18.05
N HIS A 76 19.67 -21.48 -16.87
CA HIS A 76 19.09 -22.35 -15.85
C HIS A 76 17.75 -22.96 -16.28
N VAL A 77 16.91 -22.17 -16.96
CA VAL A 77 15.63 -22.64 -17.53
C VAL A 77 15.89 -23.68 -18.62
N LEU A 78 16.81 -23.42 -19.54
CA LEU A 78 17.19 -24.34 -20.61
C LEU A 78 17.82 -25.63 -20.08
N SER A 79 18.71 -25.52 -19.08
CA SER A 79 19.37 -26.67 -18.43
C SER A 79 18.39 -27.61 -17.72
N ARG A 80 17.30 -27.07 -17.16
CA ARG A 80 16.20 -27.88 -16.59
C ARG A 80 15.39 -28.64 -17.63
N HIS A 81 15.30 -28.12 -18.86
CA HIS A 81 14.57 -28.79 -19.94
C HIS A 81 15.40 -29.90 -20.61
N ILE A 82 16.73 -29.82 -20.55
CA ILE A 82 17.63 -30.86 -21.05
C ILE A 82 17.61 -32.12 -20.15
N HIS A 83 17.39 -31.96 -18.83
CA HIS A 83 17.31 -33.08 -17.88
C HIS A 83 15.89 -33.68 -17.72
N SER A 84 14.91 -33.22 -18.49
CA SER A 84 13.52 -33.70 -18.43
C SER A 84 13.03 -34.39 -19.72
N ALA A 85 13.94 -34.70 -20.65
CA ALA A 85 13.64 -35.61 -21.76
C ALA A 85 14.00 -37.05 -21.33
N PRO A 86 13.11 -38.04 -21.54
CA PRO A 86 13.34 -39.43 -21.16
C PRO A 86 14.45 -40.10 -21.97
#